data_AF-A0A2U8E1X1-F1
#
_entry.id   AF-A0A2U8E1X1-F1
#
_cell.length_a   1.000
_cell.length_b   1.000
_cell.length_c   1.000
_cell.angle_alpha   90.00
_cell.angle_beta   90.00
_cell.angle_gamma   90.00
#
_symmetry.space_group_name_H-M   'P 1'
#
loop_
_entity.id
_entity.type
_entity.pdbx_description
1 polymer ?
#
loop_
_entity_poly.entity_id
_entity_poly.type
_entity_poly.pdbx_seq_one_letter_code
_entity_poly.pdbx_strand_id
1 'polypeptide(L)'
;MKSFRYFSGIILVAALACLCGCDQLFKAGSRGSETGERKSGKHTVTTGSKKSAKPSAAKMKDKAESEAIEFHNILYGVLAAANKPLEKISKEMTGAVGDAHRDYLSDRTRWRSLRNSGLGKGFPKIPGFDLKPPETFSSEDREFFNAGITTVRDSVREIIALIDELETYYAAEDYKDDWFKKVYMTAPRMEALIATIRDASDPLRERVDEITDEIDARNVAKIPVGQWVLNMRGFMKKYRAMTACLLRAEFADPSHGTGITPEQRRARIAAAEEWAAKAEALCAELDELAAEQRAHAIADYEGSRYEKIYHKFYAEYDESKIVIRRVLRGMREKGSIYDQNSIKSDQRDIARHLGEFVRLWNEKGSRGK
;
A
#
# COMPACT_ATOMS: atom_id res chain seq x y z
N MET A 1 -18.04 -29.46 1.13
CA MET A 1 -17.17 -28.76 0.15
C MET A 1 -17.93 -27.64 -0.60
N LYS A 2 -18.55 -26.67 0.08
CA LYS A 2 -19.32 -25.58 -0.57
C LYS A 2 -18.87 -24.15 -0.22
N SER A 3 -17.91 -23.99 0.70
CA SER A 3 -17.50 -22.68 1.24
C SER A 3 -16.25 -22.07 0.58
N PHE A 4 -15.51 -22.83 -0.23
CA PHE A 4 -14.20 -22.42 -0.76
C PHE A 4 -14.27 -21.39 -1.92
N ARG A 5 -15.42 -21.28 -2.61
CA ARG A 5 -15.54 -20.48 -3.85
C ARG A 5 -15.86 -18.99 -3.64
N TYR A 6 -16.30 -18.59 -2.45
CA TYR A 6 -16.66 -17.18 -2.19
C TYR A 6 -15.51 -16.36 -1.59
N PHE A 7 -14.61 -17.00 -0.84
CA PHE A 7 -13.51 -16.29 -0.18
C PHE A 7 -12.43 -15.85 -1.17
N SER A 8 -11.98 -16.71 -2.10
CA SER A 8 -10.93 -16.35 -3.06
C SER A 8 -11.29 -15.18 -4.00
N GLY A 9 -12.59 -14.98 -4.28
CA GLY A 9 -13.05 -13.92 -5.17
C GLY A 9 -13.07 -12.53 -4.53
N ILE A 10 -13.38 -12.44 -3.23
CA ILE A 10 -13.39 -11.19 -2.47
C ILE A 10 -11.96 -10.72 -2.17
N ILE A 11 -11.07 -11.68 -1.88
CA ILE A 11 -9.64 -11.45 -1.62
C ILE A 11 -8.96 -10.78 -2.82
N LEU A 12 -9.31 -11.22 -4.03
CA LEU A 12 -8.68 -10.72 -5.24
C LEU A 12 -9.11 -9.30 -5.61
N VAL A 13 -10.38 -8.94 -5.35
CA VAL A 13 -10.88 -7.58 -5.55
C VAL A 13 -10.34 -6.61 -4.49
N ALA A 14 -10.16 -7.05 -3.25
CA ALA A 14 -9.59 -6.24 -2.17
C ALA A 14 -8.09 -5.96 -2.36
N ALA A 15 -7.32 -6.97 -2.79
CA ALA A 15 -5.90 -6.79 -3.15
C ALA A 15 -5.73 -5.84 -4.35
N LEU A 16 -6.56 -5.97 -5.39
CA LEU A 16 -6.54 -5.05 -6.54
C LEU A 16 -6.98 -3.62 -6.17
N ALA A 17 -7.91 -3.45 -5.23
CA ALA A 17 -8.32 -2.14 -4.74
C ALA A 17 -7.22 -1.43 -3.94
N CYS A 18 -6.46 -2.18 -3.12
CA CYS A 18 -5.28 -1.65 -2.41
C CYS A 18 -4.12 -1.34 -3.38
N LEU A 19 -3.96 -2.13 -4.45
CA LEU A 19 -2.89 -1.97 -5.44
C LEU A 19 -3.13 -0.84 -6.47
N CYS A 20 -4.34 -0.30 -6.57
CA CYS A 20 -4.69 0.77 -7.53
C CYS A 20 -4.73 2.18 -6.94
N GLY A 21 -4.52 2.37 -5.62
CA GLY A 21 -4.62 3.69 -4.99
C GLY A 21 -5.97 4.39 -5.25
N CYS A 22 -7.05 3.63 -5.38
CA CYS A 22 -8.39 4.15 -5.71
C CYS A 22 -9.38 3.88 -4.58
N ASP A 23 -9.54 4.86 -3.69
CA ASP A 23 -10.58 4.93 -2.65
C ASP A 23 -12.03 4.89 -3.18
N GLN A 24 -12.26 4.90 -4.50
CA GLN A 24 -13.60 5.06 -5.07
C GLN A 24 -14.39 3.76 -5.29
N LEU A 25 -13.78 2.58 -5.18
CA LEU A 25 -14.49 1.32 -5.48
C LEU A 25 -15.41 0.81 -4.35
N PHE A 26 -15.34 1.37 -3.14
CA PHE A 26 -16.12 0.88 -1.99
C PHE A 26 -17.51 1.53 -1.80
N LYS A 27 -17.87 2.59 -2.54
CA LYS A 27 -19.14 3.33 -2.29
C LYS A 27 -20.40 2.75 -2.95
N ALA A 28 -20.32 1.69 -3.75
CA ALA A 28 -21.48 1.20 -4.52
C ALA A 28 -22.24 0.00 -3.90
N GLY A 29 -21.77 -0.57 -2.77
CA GLY A 29 -22.32 -1.85 -2.25
C GLY A 29 -23.33 -1.77 -1.10
N SER A 30 -23.56 -0.61 -0.49
CA SER A 30 -24.35 -0.48 0.74
C SER A 30 -25.73 0.15 0.50
N ARG A 31 -26.62 -0.55 -0.22
CA ARG A 31 -28.06 -0.28 -0.18
C ARG A 31 -28.87 -1.57 -0.30
N GLY A 32 -29.58 -1.91 0.78
CA GLY A 32 -30.82 -2.69 0.75
C GLY A 32 -30.75 -4.13 1.27
N SER A 33 -31.10 -4.34 2.54
CA SER A 33 -32.30 -5.14 2.90
C SER A 33 -32.50 -5.10 4.42
N GLU A 34 -33.44 -4.26 4.84
CA GLU A 34 -34.12 -4.38 6.13
C GLU A 34 -35.34 -5.29 5.98
N THR A 35 -35.76 -5.82 7.13
CA THR A 35 -36.96 -6.60 7.46
C THR A 35 -36.83 -8.13 7.35
N GLY A 36 -37.00 -8.78 8.52
CA GLY A 36 -36.96 -10.23 8.64
C GLY A 36 -36.91 -10.73 10.08
N GLU A 37 -37.82 -10.24 10.92
CA GLU A 37 -38.16 -10.75 12.24
C GLU A 37 -38.27 -12.30 12.26
N ARG A 38 -37.54 -13.01 13.14
CA ARG A 38 -37.93 -14.36 13.59
C ARG A 38 -37.28 -14.79 14.92
N LYS A 39 -38.11 -14.64 15.95
CA LYS A 39 -38.34 -15.48 17.14
C LYS A 39 -37.21 -16.37 17.68
N SER A 40 -36.80 -15.99 18.89
CA SER A 40 -36.27 -16.79 19.99
C SER A 40 -36.86 -18.20 20.08
N GLY A 41 -35.99 -19.21 19.97
CA GLY A 41 -36.25 -20.61 20.33
C GLY A 41 -35.12 -21.12 21.23
N LYS A 42 -35.41 -21.21 22.53
CA LYS A 42 -34.57 -21.80 23.58
C LYS A 42 -34.45 -23.31 23.32
N HIS A 43 -33.25 -23.81 23.03
CA HIS A 43 -32.93 -25.23 23.17
C HIS A 43 -31.67 -25.41 24.01
N THR A 44 -31.89 -25.82 25.26
CA THR A 44 -30.93 -26.52 26.10
C THR A 44 -30.45 -27.78 25.40
N VAL A 45 -29.12 -27.91 25.23
CA VAL A 45 -28.49 -29.19 24.89
C VAL A 45 -27.37 -29.47 25.89
N THR A 46 -27.50 -30.66 26.43
CA THR A 46 -26.71 -31.39 27.41
C THR A 46 -25.24 -31.52 27.05
N THR A 47 -24.40 -31.41 28.10
CA THR A 47 -22.96 -31.66 28.12
C THR A 47 -22.66 -33.13 27.83
N GLY A 48 -22.38 -33.44 26.57
CA GLY A 48 -21.79 -34.72 26.16
C GLY A 48 -20.30 -34.55 25.88
N SER A 49 -19.46 -35.08 26.78
CA SER A 49 -18.01 -35.20 26.62
C SER A 49 -17.68 -35.94 25.32
N LYS A 50 -17.18 -35.22 24.30
CA LYS A 50 -16.59 -35.79 23.09
C LYS A 50 -15.10 -35.53 23.07
N LYS A 51 -14.33 -36.62 23.10
CA LYS A 51 -12.90 -36.68 22.82
C LYS A 51 -12.55 -35.78 21.63
N SER A 52 -11.63 -34.86 21.85
CA SER A 52 -11.07 -33.94 20.86
C SER A 52 -10.33 -34.72 19.78
N ALA A 53 -11.00 -34.96 18.64
CA ALA A 53 -10.32 -35.39 17.43
C ALA A 53 -9.44 -34.24 16.93
N LYS A 54 -8.12 -34.47 16.82
CA LYS A 54 -7.20 -33.55 16.15
C LYS A 54 -7.78 -33.20 14.77
N PRO A 55 -7.88 -31.91 14.42
CA PRO A 55 -8.36 -31.54 13.10
C PRO A 55 -7.39 -32.11 12.04
N SER A 56 -7.95 -32.62 10.94
CA SER A 56 -7.14 -33.17 9.86
C SER A 56 -6.23 -32.09 9.26
N ALA A 57 -5.04 -32.49 8.77
CA ALA A 57 -4.05 -31.57 8.20
C ALA A 57 -4.63 -30.66 7.09
N ALA A 58 -5.60 -31.15 6.32
CA ALA A 58 -6.31 -30.34 5.31
C ALA A 58 -7.15 -29.20 5.93
N LYS A 59 -7.84 -29.44 7.05
CA LYS A 59 -8.60 -28.40 7.77
C LYS A 59 -7.69 -27.37 8.45
N MET A 60 -6.52 -27.80 8.92
CA MET A 60 -5.51 -26.89 9.48
C MET A 60 -4.88 -26.01 8.40
N LYS A 61 -4.65 -26.55 7.19
CA LYS A 61 -4.11 -25.81 6.05
C LYS A 61 -5.05 -24.72 5.56
N ASP A 62 -6.34 -25.03 5.39
CA ASP A 62 -7.35 -24.05 4.96
C ASP A 62 -7.51 -22.90 5.97
N LYS A 63 -7.34 -23.21 7.27
CA LYS A 63 -7.35 -22.23 8.35
C LYS A 63 -6.15 -21.28 8.28
N ALA A 64 -4.94 -21.82 8.10
CA ALA A 64 -3.72 -21.03 7.99
C ALA A 64 -3.75 -20.07 6.79
N GLU A 65 -4.24 -20.53 5.63
CA GLU A 65 -4.38 -19.70 4.44
C GLU A 65 -5.38 -18.54 4.65
N SER A 66 -6.52 -18.81 5.31
CA SER A 66 -7.52 -17.77 5.62
C SER A 66 -6.99 -16.71 6.60
N GLU A 67 -6.30 -17.14 7.65
CA GLU A 67 -5.77 -16.23 8.67
C GLU A 67 -4.65 -15.34 8.13
N ALA A 68 -3.82 -15.84 7.21
CA ALA A 68 -2.80 -15.04 6.55
C ALA A 68 -3.39 -13.89 5.72
N ILE A 69 -4.46 -14.18 4.98
CA ILE A 69 -5.13 -13.18 4.14
C ILE A 69 -5.89 -12.16 4.98
N GLU A 70 -6.53 -12.61 6.06
CA GLU A 70 -7.15 -11.71 7.03
C GLU A 70 -6.11 -10.77 7.66
N PHE A 71 -4.96 -11.32 8.08
CA PHE A 71 -3.86 -10.54 8.62
C PHE A 71 -3.31 -9.51 7.62
N HIS A 72 -3.12 -9.90 6.35
CA HIS A 72 -2.75 -8.97 5.27
C HIS A 72 -3.73 -7.78 5.19
N ASN A 73 -5.03 -8.05 5.14
CA ASN A 73 -6.03 -6.99 5.00
C ASN A 73 -6.06 -6.05 6.20
N ILE A 74 -5.92 -6.60 7.41
CA ILE A 74 -5.87 -5.78 8.63
C ILE A 74 -4.59 -4.95 8.66
N LEU A 75 -3.42 -5.54 8.37
CA LEU A 75 -2.14 -4.83 8.35
C LEU A 75 -2.17 -3.64 7.38
N TYR A 76 -2.61 -3.88 6.14
CA TYR A 76 -2.76 -2.80 5.15
C TYR A 76 -3.76 -1.74 5.60
N GLY A 77 -4.90 -2.15 6.14
CA GLY A 77 -5.93 -1.23 6.62
C GLY A 77 -5.44 -0.32 7.74
N VAL A 78 -4.75 -0.89 8.75
CA VAL A 78 -4.21 -0.12 9.88
C VAL A 78 -3.09 0.81 9.43
N LEU A 79 -2.15 0.33 8.60
CA LEU A 79 -1.06 1.17 8.08
C LEU A 79 -1.59 2.33 7.21
N ALA A 80 -2.57 2.07 6.34
CA ALA A 80 -3.19 3.11 5.53
C ALA A 80 -3.95 4.14 6.38
N ALA A 81 -4.66 3.67 7.42
CA ALA A 81 -5.37 4.55 8.35
C ALA A 81 -4.43 5.43 9.18
N ALA A 82 -3.20 4.98 9.47
CA ALA A 82 -2.19 5.75 10.19
C ALA A 82 -1.48 6.79 9.31
N ASN A 83 -1.23 6.49 8.02
CA ASN A 83 -0.44 7.34 7.13
C ASN A 83 -0.96 8.77 7.00
N LYS A 84 -2.26 8.93 6.74
CA LYS A 84 -2.86 10.27 6.51
C LYS A 84 -2.79 11.18 7.75
N PRO A 85 -3.10 10.71 8.97
CA PRO A 85 -2.81 11.44 10.19
C PRO A 85 -1.34 11.83 10.34
N LEU A 86 -0.40 10.90 10.12
CA LEU A 86 1.04 11.15 10.29
C LEU A 86 1.57 12.21 9.30
N GLU A 87 1.15 12.18 8.04
CA GLU A 87 1.49 13.20 7.05
C GLU A 87 0.96 14.58 7.46
N LYS A 88 -0.26 14.63 7.99
CA LYS A 88 -0.87 15.88 8.47
C LYS A 88 -0.10 16.42 9.68
N ILE A 89 0.28 15.57 10.63
CA ILE A 89 1.10 15.95 11.81
C ILE A 89 2.44 16.52 11.35
N SER A 90 3.17 15.82 10.48
CA SER A 90 4.46 16.29 9.93
C SER A 90 4.33 17.66 9.26
N LYS A 91 3.29 17.84 8.44
CA LYS A 91 3.00 19.13 7.79
C LYS A 91 2.69 20.24 8.81
N GLU A 92 1.90 19.93 9.84
CA GLU A 92 1.54 20.88 10.89
C GLU A 92 2.75 21.27 11.74
N MET A 93 3.62 20.32 12.07
CA MET A 93 4.88 20.59 12.79
C MET A 93 5.85 21.42 11.97
N THR A 94 6.02 21.11 10.69
CA THR A 94 6.84 21.92 9.77
C THR A 94 6.31 23.35 9.68
N GLY A 95 5.00 23.51 9.56
CA GLY A 95 4.35 24.82 9.57
C GLY A 95 4.55 25.57 10.89
N ALA A 96 4.45 24.88 12.02
CA ALA A 96 4.63 25.47 13.34
C ALA A 96 6.06 25.96 13.58
N VAL A 97 7.07 25.15 13.23
CA VAL A 97 8.48 25.55 13.29
C VAL A 97 8.73 26.74 12.38
N GLY A 98 8.19 26.71 11.15
CA GLY A 98 8.29 27.79 10.20
C GLY A 98 7.69 29.10 10.71
N ASP A 99 6.51 29.05 11.33
CA ASP A 99 5.86 30.22 11.93
C ASP A 99 6.62 30.73 13.16
N ALA A 100 7.15 29.82 13.98
CA ALA A 100 7.94 30.19 15.16
C ALA A 100 9.27 30.89 14.79
N HIS A 101 9.87 30.57 13.63
CA HIS A 101 11.10 31.18 13.10
C HIS A 101 10.90 32.54 12.39
N ARG A 102 9.67 33.03 12.20
CA ARG A 102 9.46 34.29 11.49
C ARG A 102 9.79 35.50 12.36
N ASP A 103 11.07 35.85 12.37
CA ASP A 103 11.66 36.98 13.13
C ASP A 103 11.12 38.37 12.76
N TYR A 104 10.45 38.48 11.61
CA TYR A 104 9.85 39.73 11.13
C TYR A 104 8.36 39.88 11.46
N LEU A 105 7.73 38.88 12.09
CA LEU A 105 6.37 38.99 12.58
C LEU A 105 6.37 39.53 14.00
N SER A 106 5.51 40.52 14.29
CA SER A 106 5.21 40.88 15.68
C SER A 106 4.73 39.65 16.43
N ASP A 107 5.05 39.54 17.72
CA ASP A 107 4.67 38.41 18.57
C ASP A 107 3.19 38.08 18.39
N ARG A 108 2.33 39.10 18.37
CA ARG A 108 0.87 38.98 18.12
C ARG A 108 0.51 38.25 16.83
N THR A 109 1.26 38.45 15.75
CA THR A 109 1.01 37.83 14.45
C THR A 109 1.53 36.39 14.44
N ARG A 110 2.68 36.14 15.07
CA ARG A 110 3.23 34.80 15.31
C ARG A 110 2.24 33.95 16.13
N TRP A 111 1.66 34.53 17.19
CA TRP A 111 0.61 33.91 18.02
C TRP A 111 -0.65 33.55 17.25
N ARG A 112 -1.14 34.47 16.40
CA ARG A 112 -2.35 34.23 15.59
C ARG A 112 -2.13 33.13 14.54
N SER A 113 -0.94 33.04 13.97
CA SER A 113 -0.61 31.99 12.98
C SER A 113 -0.60 30.60 13.61
N LEU A 114 0.04 30.47 14.78
CA LEU A 114 0.11 29.19 15.50
C LEU A 114 -1.22 28.75 16.10
N ARG A 115 -2.05 29.68 16.60
CA ARG A 115 -3.42 29.36 17.02
C ARG A 115 -4.28 28.83 15.86
N ASN A 116 -3.95 29.22 14.62
CA ASN A 116 -4.66 28.78 13.43
C ASN A 116 -4.07 27.51 12.79
N SER A 117 -2.90 27.06 13.26
CA SER A 117 -2.25 25.81 12.84
C SER A 117 -2.91 24.60 13.54
N GLY A 118 -2.46 23.39 13.20
CA GLY A 118 -2.91 22.14 13.85
C GLY A 118 -2.80 22.18 15.37
N LEU A 119 -1.77 22.85 15.89
CA LEU A 119 -1.51 22.98 17.33
C LEU A 119 -2.63 23.70 18.09
N GLY A 120 -3.27 24.69 17.46
CA GLY A 120 -4.40 25.40 18.07
C GLY A 120 -5.77 24.78 17.79
N LYS A 121 -5.85 23.79 16.88
CA LYS A 121 -7.09 23.13 16.43
C LYS A 121 -7.18 21.66 16.85
N GLY A 122 -6.13 21.13 17.48
CA GLY A 122 -5.97 19.73 17.82
C GLY A 122 -5.40 18.92 16.67
N PHE A 123 -4.55 17.95 17.01
CA PHE A 123 -3.97 17.04 16.03
C PHE A 123 -4.96 15.97 15.55
N PRO A 124 -4.78 15.42 14.34
CA PRO A 124 -5.58 14.29 13.89
C PRO A 124 -5.36 13.08 14.81
N LYS A 125 -6.46 12.38 15.13
CA LYS A 125 -6.40 11.16 15.94
C LYS A 125 -5.70 10.04 15.16
N ILE A 126 -4.64 9.49 15.72
CA ILE A 126 -3.93 8.33 15.15
C ILE A 126 -4.59 7.06 15.70
N PRO A 127 -4.98 6.09 14.85
CA PRO A 127 -5.49 4.82 15.33
C PRO A 127 -4.41 4.06 16.11
N GLY A 128 -4.84 3.33 17.14
CA GLY A 128 -3.94 2.43 17.87
C GLY A 128 -3.46 1.29 16.97
N PHE A 129 -2.20 0.88 17.17
CA PHE A 129 -1.57 -0.20 16.42
C PHE A 129 -1.51 -1.47 17.31
N ASP A 130 -2.65 -2.13 17.49
CA ASP A 130 -2.75 -3.38 18.26
C ASP A 130 -3.04 -4.55 17.31
N LEU A 131 -1.99 -4.99 16.64
CA LEU A 131 -2.01 -6.09 15.68
C LEU A 131 -1.17 -7.24 16.21
N LYS A 132 -1.55 -8.49 15.93
CA LYS A 132 -0.76 -9.67 16.25
C LYS A 132 -0.69 -10.60 15.05
N PRO A 133 0.49 -11.16 14.72
CA PRO A 133 0.60 -12.14 13.66
C PRO A 133 -0.17 -13.43 14.05
N PRO A 134 -0.82 -14.11 13.09
CA PRO A 134 -1.53 -15.35 13.34
C PRO A 134 -0.63 -16.43 13.95
N GLU A 135 -1.19 -17.29 14.80
CA GLU A 135 -0.45 -18.43 15.36
C GLU A 135 -0.04 -19.46 14.29
N THR A 136 -0.70 -19.41 13.13
CA THR A 136 -0.43 -20.28 11.99
C THR A 136 0.81 -19.87 11.19
N PHE A 137 1.36 -18.68 11.42
CA PHE A 137 2.61 -18.24 10.80
C PHE A 137 3.80 -19.03 11.35
N SER A 138 4.87 -19.12 10.55
CA SER A 138 6.13 -19.71 11.02
C SER A 138 6.65 -18.96 12.26
N SER A 139 7.51 -19.59 13.07
CA SER A 139 8.13 -18.90 14.20
C SER A 139 8.91 -17.66 13.74
N GLU A 140 9.63 -17.78 12.63
CA GLU A 140 10.40 -16.70 12.01
C GLU A 140 9.50 -15.54 11.58
N ASP A 141 8.41 -15.82 10.87
CA ASP A 141 7.46 -14.78 10.46
C ASP A 141 6.82 -14.09 11.67
N ARG A 142 6.43 -14.86 12.70
CA ARG A 142 5.85 -14.27 13.92
C ARG A 142 6.85 -13.38 14.63
N GLU A 143 8.12 -13.78 14.74
CA GLU A 143 9.17 -12.95 15.33
C GLU A 143 9.39 -11.67 14.52
N PHE A 144 9.50 -11.79 13.20
CA PHE A 144 9.63 -10.66 12.28
C PHE A 144 8.47 -9.66 12.42
N PHE A 145 7.23 -10.13 12.30
CA PHE A 145 6.05 -9.27 12.40
C PHE A 145 5.91 -8.66 13.80
N ASN A 146 6.13 -9.43 14.87
CA ASN A 146 6.04 -8.90 16.23
C ASN A 146 7.06 -7.79 16.48
N ALA A 147 8.28 -7.93 15.97
CA ALA A 147 9.31 -6.90 16.09
C ALA A 147 8.88 -5.60 15.37
N GLY A 148 8.51 -5.68 14.09
CA GLY A 148 8.10 -4.48 13.34
C GLY A 148 6.80 -3.84 13.87
N ILE A 149 5.80 -4.65 14.22
CA ILE A 149 4.55 -4.17 14.83
C ILE A 149 4.83 -3.46 16.16
N THR A 150 5.75 -3.98 16.96
CA THR A 150 6.16 -3.36 18.24
C THR A 150 6.80 -2.00 17.99
N THR A 151 7.73 -1.91 17.04
CA THR A 151 8.38 -0.64 16.65
C THR A 151 7.36 0.40 16.20
N VAL A 152 6.42 0.03 15.32
CA VAL A 152 5.37 0.95 14.85
C VAL A 152 4.47 1.38 16.00
N ARG A 153 3.99 0.44 16.82
CA ARG A 153 3.11 0.72 17.96
C ARG A 153 3.76 1.66 18.96
N ASP A 154 5.00 1.40 19.35
CA ASP A 154 5.68 2.17 20.39
C ASP A 154 6.03 3.57 19.86
N SER A 155 6.40 3.69 18.58
CA SER A 155 6.58 5.00 17.92
C SER A 155 5.29 5.80 17.84
N VAL A 156 4.16 5.17 17.48
CA VAL A 156 2.84 5.83 17.47
C VAL A 156 2.45 6.30 18.86
N ARG A 157 2.67 5.48 19.90
CA ARG A 157 2.41 5.87 21.29
C ARG A 157 3.23 7.08 21.71
N GLU A 158 4.50 7.12 21.33
CA GLU A 158 5.37 8.25 21.63
C GLU A 158 4.92 9.53 20.90
N ILE A 159 4.52 9.44 19.63
CA ILE A 159 3.94 10.59 18.91
C ILE A 159 2.70 11.11 19.61
N ILE A 160 1.80 10.22 20.06
CA ILE A 160 0.58 10.61 20.80
C ILE A 160 0.97 11.33 22.10
N ALA A 161 1.93 10.80 22.86
CA ALA A 161 2.38 11.44 24.10
C ALA A 161 2.99 12.83 23.86
N LEU A 162 3.78 12.98 22.79
CA LEU A 162 4.35 14.28 22.40
C LEU A 162 3.26 15.27 21.93
N ILE A 163 2.22 14.79 21.27
CA ILE A 163 1.04 15.58 20.91
C ILE A 163 0.34 16.08 22.17
N ASP A 164 0.05 15.19 23.12
CA ASP A 164 -0.63 15.54 24.38
C ASP A 164 0.19 16.56 25.19
N GLU A 165 1.52 16.40 25.18
CA GLU A 165 2.45 17.34 25.82
C GLU A 165 2.43 18.73 25.17
N LEU A 166 2.39 18.79 23.82
CA LEU A 166 2.26 20.05 23.10
C LEU A 166 0.90 20.69 23.33
N GLU A 167 -0.20 19.93 23.29
CA GLU A 167 -1.53 20.46 23.58
C GLU A 167 -1.62 21.06 24.99
N THR A 168 -1.02 20.40 25.99
CA THR A 168 -0.92 20.92 27.36
C THR A 168 -0.12 22.21 27.43
N TYR A 169 1.05 22.23 26.79
CA TYR A 169 1.94 23.39 26.70
C TYR A 169 1.27 24.58 26.00
N TYR A 170 0.44 24.33 24.99
CA TYR A 170 -0.34 25.37 24.32
C TYR A 170 -1.53 25.85 25.16
N ALA A 171 -2.23 24.95 25.86
CA ALA A 171 -3.33 25.33 26.74
C ALA A 171 -2.87 26.18 27.93
N ALA A 172 -1.67 25.92 28.46
CA ALA A 172 -1.05 26.69 29.53
C ALA A 172 -0.48 28.05 29.07
N GLU A 173 -0.37 28.27 27.76
CA GLU A 173 0.30 29.42 27.15
C GLU A 173 1.80 29.55 27.49
N ASP A 174 2.44 28.48 27.96
CA ASP A 174 3.87 28.41 28.33
C ASP A 174 4.80 28.86 27.20
N TYR A 175 4.35 28.71 25.95
CA TYR A 175 5.05 29.18 24.76
C TYR A 175 5.38 30.68 24.77
N LYS A 176 4.66 31.49 25.56
CA LYS A 176 4.88 32.94 25.66
C LYS A 176 6.18 33.24 26.40
N ASP A 177 6.55 32.38 27.33
CA ASP A 177 7.66 32.59 28.25
C ASP A 177 8.96 31.96 27.71
N ASP A 178 8.87 30.82 27.02
CA ASP A 178 10.04 30.07 26.53
C ASP A 178 10.30 30.21 25.01
N TRP A 179 9.59 31.12 24.33
CA TRP A 179 9.75 31.39 22.89
C TRP A 179 9.65 30.13 22.01
N PHE A 180 8.64 29.29 22.25
CA PHE A 180 8.37 28.06 21.48
C PHE A 180 9.45 26.98 21.60
N LYS A 181 10.32 27.05 22.62
CA LYS A 181 11.41 26.09 22.81
C LYS A 181 10.91 24.65 22.73
N LYS A 182 9.75 24.35 23.32
CA LYS A 182 9.17 23.01 23.28
C LYS A 182 8.82 22.52 21.88
N VAL A 183 8.27 23.40 21.03
CA VAL A 183 7.97 23.06 19.63
C VAL A 183 9.26 22.71 18.87
N TYR A 184 10.33 23.47 19.07
CA TYR A 184 11.62 23.21 18.43
C TYR A 184 12.27 21.90 18.88
N MET A 185 12.09 21.52 20.14
CA MET A 185 12.62 20.27 20.68
C MET A 185 11.81 19.06 20.21
N THR A 186 10.48 19.21 20.13
CA THR A 186 9.57 18.11 19.79
C THR A 186 9.51 17.82 18.28
N ALA A 187 9.61 18.84 17.42
CA ALA A 187 9.47 18.65 15.97
C ALA A 187 10.48 17.65 15.36
N PRO A 188 11.80 17.73 15.63
CA PRO A 188 12.76 16.77 15.11
C PRO A 188 12.50 15.34 15.61
N ARG A 189 12.03 15.21 16.85
CA ARG A 189 11.69 13.90 17.44
C ARG A 189 10.47 13.29 16.76
N MET A 190 9.41 14.08 16.52
CA MET A 190 8.23 13.61 15.79
C MET A 190 8.59 13.18 14.37
N GLU A 191 9.39 13.95 13.64
CA GLU A 191 9.83 13.58 12.29
C GLU A 191 10.65 12.28 12.28
N ALA A 192 11.56 12.11 13.25
CA ALA A 192 12.32 10.87 13.39
C ALA A 192 11.43 9.65 13.69
N LEU A 193 10.39 9.82 14.51
CA LEU A 193 9.41 8.76 14.80
C LEU A 193 8.56 8.42 13.57
N ILE A 194 8.14 9.43 12.79
CA ILE A 194 7.40 9.24 11.55
C ILE A 194 8.26 8.48 10.52
N ALA A 195 9.53 8.83 10.40
CA ALA A 195 10.48 8.09 9.56
C ALA A 195 10.62 6.64 10.03
N THR A 196 10.82 6.42 11.33
CA THR A 196 10.91 5.07 11.92
C THR A 196 9.66 4.23 11.62
N ILE A 197 8.47 4.81 11.70
CA ILE A 197 7.22 4.12 11.33
C ILE A 197 7.25 3.72 9.85
N ARG A 198 7.64 4.62 8.95
CA ARG A 198 7.72 4.33 7.50
C ARG A 198 8.72 3.21 7.22
N ASP A 199 9.92 3.33 7.76
CA ASP A 199 11.01 2.35 7.58
C ASP A 199 10.64 0.97 8.13
N ALA A 200 9.85 0.90 9.22
CA ALA A 200 9.34 -0.35 9.75
C ALA A 200 8.13 -0.89 8.97
N SER A 201 7.32 -0.04 8.33
CA SER A 201 6.06 -0.43 7.67
C SER A 201 6.27 -1.11 6.33
N ASP A 202 7.25 -0.67 5.54
CA ASP A 202 7.48 -1.21 4.20
C ASP A 202 7.94 -2.69 4.23
N PRO A 203 8.91 -3.10 5.07
CA PRO A 203 9.27 -4.51 5.19
C PRO A 203 8.12 -5.41 5.68
N LEU A 204 7.21 -4.89 6.53
CA LEU A 204 6.02 -5.63 6.97
C LEU A 204 5.07 -5.88 5.81
N ARG A 205 4.86 -4.87 4.94
CA ARG A 205 4.04 -5.01 3.72
C ARG A 205 4.65 -6.02 2.76
N GLU A 206 5.95 -5.88 2.49
CA GLU A 206 6.66 -6.79 1.59
C GLU A 206 6.57 -8.24 2.07
N ARG A 207 6.79 -8.49 3.36
CA ARG A 207 6.74 -9.85 3.89
C ARG A 207 5.34 -10.44 3.88
N VAL A 208 4.31 -9.66 4.18
CA VAL A 208 2.93 -10.17 4.14
C VAL A 208 2.47 -10.40 2.70
N ASP A 209 2.93 -9.57 1.76
CA ASP A 209 2.70 -9.76 0.32
C ASP A 209 3.32 -11.07 -0.15
N GLU A 210 4.56 -11.39 0.25
CA GLU A 210 5.20 -12.67 -0.07
C GLU A 210 4.39 -13.88 0.42
N ILE A 211 3.97 -13.87 1.70
CA ILE A 211 3.19 -14.96 2.29
C ILE A 211 1.86 -15.13 1.55
N THR A 212 1.17 -14.02 1.25
CA THR A 212 -0.11 -14.07 0.54
C THR A 212 0.05 -14.42 -0.93
N ASP A 213 1.11 -13.99 -1.60
CA ASP A 213 1.45 -14.37 -2.98
C ASP A 213 1.69 -15.88 -3.08
N GLU A 214 2.38 -16.49 -2.10
CA GLU A 214 2.57 -17.95 -2.07
C GLU A 214 1.26 -18.71 -1.87
N ILE A 215 0.40 -18.23 -0.97
CA ILE A 215 -0.92 -18.81 -0.72
C ILE A 215 -1.78 -18.71 -1.99
N ASP A 216 -1.81 -17.53 -2.59
CA ASP A 216 -2.51 -17.27 -3.82
C ASP A 216 -1.96 -18.12 -4.95
N ALA A 217 -0.64 -18.27 -5.11
CA ALA A 217 -0.03 -19.14 -6.11
C ALA A 217 -0.49 -20.59 -5.96
N ARG A 218 -0.49 -21.11 -4.73
CA ARG A 218 -1.00 -22.47 -4.46
C ARG A 218 -2.48 -22.61 -4.75
N ASN A 219 -3.28 -21.58 -4.51
CA ASN A 219 -4.72 -21.62 -4.72
C ASN A 219 -5.11 -21.42 -6.18
N VAL A 220 -4.41 -20.55 -6.87
CA VAL A 220 -4.57 -20.23 -8.28
C VAL A 220 -4.06 -21.39 -9.14
N ALA A 221 -2.96 -22.06 -8.80
CA ALA A 221 -2.47 -23.24 -9.53
C ALA A 221 -3.48 -24.41 -9.60
N LYS A 222 -4.47 -24.45 -8.69
CA LYS A 222 -5.56 -25.45 -8.72
C LYS A 222 -6.65 -25.11 -9.74
N ILE A 223 -6.55 -23.96 -10.42
CA ILE A 223 -7.57 -23.40 -11.30
C ILE A 223 -7.11 -23.52 -12.76
N PRO A 224 -7.99 -23.91 -13.71
CA PRO A 224 -7.64 -24.01 -15.12
C PRO A 224 -7.07 -22.73 -15.73
N VAL A 225 -7.54 -21.55 -15.29
CA VAL A 225 -7.02 -20.24 -15.74
C VAL A 225 -5.86 -19.71 -14.90
N GLY A 226 -5.44 -20.48 -13.90
CA GLY A 226 -4.62 -19.98 -12.81
C GLY A 226 -3.21 -19.59 -13.23
N GLN A 227 -2.60 -20.37 -14.10
CA GLN A 227 -1.26 -20.08 -14.59
C GLN A 227 -1.19 -18.69 -15.27
N TRP A 228 -2.23 -18.30 -16.01
CA TRP A 228 -2.27 -16.97 -16.64
C TRP A 228 -2.39 -15.84 -15.62
N VAL A 229 -3.15 -16.04 -14.54
CA VAL A 229 -3.24 -15.07 -13.45
C VAL A 229 -1.89 -14.91 -12.75
N LEU A 230 -1.17 -16.01 -12.51
CA LEU A 230 0.17 -15.97 -11.91
C LEU A 230 1.18 -15.29 -12.82
N ASN A 231 1.14 -15.58 -14.12
CA ASN A 231 1.97 -14.92 -15.13
C ASN A 231 1.77 -13.40 -15.11
N MET A 232 0.51 -12.94 -15.23
CA MET A 232 0.18 -11.50 -15.23
C MET A 232 0.54 -10.82 -13.89
N ARG A 233 0.44 -11.53 -12.75
CA ARG A 233 0.85 -11.00 -11.44
C ARG A 233 2.36 -10.87 -11.31
N GLY A 234 3.10 -11.91 -11.68
CA GLY A 234 4.57 -11.87 -11.72
C GLY A 234 5.07 -10.75 -12.62
N PHE A 235 4.41 -10.56 -13.77
CA PHE A 235 4.64 -9.44 -14.66
C PHE A 235 4.41 -8.09 -13.95
N MET A 236 3.25 -7.90 -13.30
CA MET A 236 2.95 -6.66 -12.57
C MET A 236 3.91 -6.38 -11.42
N LYS A 237 4.39 -7.39 -10.70
CA LYS A 237 5.38 -7.23 -9.63
C LYS A 237 6.67 -6.62 -10.19
N LYS A 238 7.16 -7.16 -11.31
CA LYS A 238 8.36 -6.66 -11.97
C LYS A 238 8.13 -5.28 -12.63
N TYR A 239 6.96 -5.05 -13.22
CA TYR A 239 6.58 -3.75 -13.75
C TYR A 239 6.59 -2.67 -12.67
N ARG A 240 6.05 -2.97 -11.48
CA ARG A 240 6.10 -2.04 -10.33
C ARG A 240 7.53 -1.75 -9.89
N ALA A 241 8.38 -2.76 -9.78
CA ALA A 241 9.80 -2.57 -9.44
C ALA A 241 10.50 -1.64 -10.45
N MET A 242 10.19 -1.79 -11.74
CA MET A 242 10.68 -0.90 -12.80
C MET A 242 10.15 0.53 -12.61
N THR A 243 8.84 0.70 -12.41
CA THR A 243 8.26 2.03 -12.18
C THR A 243 8.78 2.70 -10.90
N ALA A 244 9.09 1.94 -9.86
CA ALA A 244 9.66 2.48 -8.62
C ALA A 244 11.05 3.09 -8.85
N CYS A 245 11.85 2.52 -9.77
CA CYS A 245 13.12 3.11 -10.20
C CYS A 245 12.88 4.44 -10.96
N LEU A 246 11.81 4.52 -11.77
CA LEU A 246 11.46 5.69 -12.58
C LEU A 246 10.67 6.78 -11.83
N LEU A 247 10.04 6.47 -10.71
CA LEU A 247 9.15 7.39 -9.99
C LEU A 247 9.77 7.96 -8.71
N ARG A 248 11.10 7.84 -8.56
CA ARG A 248 11.81 8.38 -7.40
C ARG A 248 11.62 9.89 -7.30
N ALA A 249 11.31 10.36 -6.09
CA ALA A 249 10.99 11.77 -5.83
C ALA A 249 12.15 12.71 -6.17
N GLU A 250 13.39 12.25 -5.97
CA GLU A 250 14.61 13.01 -6.27
C GLU A 250 14.78 13.36 -7.76
N PHE A 251 14.12 12.64 -8.66
CA PHE A 251 14.11 12.90 -10.10
C PHE A 251 12.87 13.65 -10.59
N ALA A 252 11.91 13.93 -9.71
CA ALA A 252 10.72 14.69 -10.09
C ALA A 252 11.11 16.14 -10.40
N ASP A 253 10.77 16.61 -11.61
CA ASP A 253 11.05 17.98 -12.02
C ASP A 253 9.81 18.58 -12.71
N PRO A 254 8.87 19.10 -11.91
CA PRO A 254 7.66 19.76 -12.42
C PRO A 254 7.98 21.07 -13.16
N SER A 255 9.20 21.58 -13.01
CA SER A 255 9.70 22.84 -13.55
C SER A 255 10.46 22.71 -14.87
N HIS A 256 10.50 21.52 -15.49
CA HIS A 256 11.24 21.26 -16.76
C HIS A 256 12.73 21.63 -16.72
N GLY A 257 13.34 21.63 -15.53
CA GLY A 257 14.74 21.99 -15.37
C GLY A 257 15.00 23.48 -15.51
N THR A 258 14.01 24.33 -15.24
CA THR A 258 14.20 25.77 -15.07
C THR A 258 14.85 26.05 -13.71
N GLY A 259 15.87 26.91 -13.68
CA GLY A 259 16.54 27.32 -12.44
C GLY A 259 17.63 26.38 -11.89
N ILE A 260 17.99 25.30 -12.60
CA ILE A 260 19.12 24.43 -12.22
C ILE A 260 20.42 24.83 -12.93
N THR A 261 21.52 24.88 -12.20
CA THR A 261 22.84 25.16 -12.77
C THR A 261 23.38 23.96 -13.57
N PRO A 262 24.35 24.16 -14.48
CA PRO A 262 25.01 23.07 -15.19
C PRO A 262 25.63 22.02 -14.26
N GLU A 263 26.21 22.44 -13.13
CA GLU A 263 26.82 21.55 -12.13
C GLU A 263 25.76 20.70 -11.43
N GLN A 264 24.64 21.31 -11.03
CA GLN A 264 23.50 20.60 -10.44
C GLN A 264 22.91 19.59 -11.42
N ARG A 265 22.82 19.95 -12.71
CA ARG A 265 22.37 19.03 -13.77
C ARG A 265 23.31 17.82 -13.89
N ARG A 266 24.63 18.02 -13.92
CA ARG A 266 25.59 16.90 -13.98
C ARG A 266 25.49 15.98 -12.76
N ALA A 267 25.34 16.56 -11.56
CA ALA A 267 25.17 15.77 -10.34
C ALA A 267 23.87 14.94 -10.37
N ARG A 268 22.77 15.52 -10.88
CA ARG A 268 21.50 14.80 -11.05
C ARG A 268 21.60 13.67 -12.09
N ILE A 269 22.26 13.91 -13.22
CA ILE A 269 22.50 12.87 -14.24
C ILE A 269 23.30 11.72 -13.62
N ALA A 270 24.39 12.02 -12.91
CA ALA A 270 25.20 11.01 -12.26
C ALA A 270 24.40 10.19 -11.22
N ALA A 271 23.54 10.83 -10.44
CA ALA A 271 22.65 10.16 -9.49
C ALA A 271 21.57 9.31 -10.19
N ALA A 272 21.10 9.73 -11.37
CA ALA A 272 20.07 9.03 -12.12
C ALA A 272 20.59 7.80 -12.88
N GLU A 273 21.89 7.75 -13.22
CA GLU A 273 22.46 6.72 -14.09
C GLU A 273 22.27 5.30 -13.55
N GLU A 274 22.54 5.07 -12.26
CA GLU A 274 22.36 3.76 -11.62
C GLU A 274 20.89 3.30 -11.70
N TRP A 275 19.96 4.20 -11.41
CA TRP A 275 18.52 3.90 -11.44
C TRP A 275 17.99 3.70 -12.86
N ALA A 276 18.50 4.48 -13.83
CA ALA A 276 18.17 4.30 -15.24
C ALA A 276 18.67 2.95 -15.76
N ALA A 277 19.90 2.54 -15.40
CA ALA A 277 20.44 1.23 -15.74
C ALA A 277 19.63 0.09 -15.12
N LYS A 278 19.25 0.20 -13.84
CA LYS A 278 18.40 -0.78 -13.16
C LYS A 278 17.01 -0.89 -13.81
N ALA A 279 16.41 0.25 -14.15
CA ALA A 279 15.11 0.29 -14.82
C ALA A 279 15.18 -0.32 -16.23
N GLU A 280 16.26 -0.11 -16.98
CA GLU A 280 16.47 -0.69 -18.30
C GLU A 280 16.67 -2.21 -18.25
N ALA A 281 17.44 -2.71 -17.26
CA ALA A 281 17.56 -4.14 -17.01
C ALA A 281 16.19 -4.78 -16.72
N LEU A 282 15.39 -4.14 -15.86
CA LEU A 282 14.02 -4.60 -15.58
C LEU A 282 13.11 -4.52 -16.81
N CYS A 283 13.30 -3.55 -17.71
CA CYS A 283 12.56 -3.50 -18.98
C CYS A 283 12.90 -4.69 -19.87
N ALA A 284 14.19 -5.06 -19.99
CA ALA A 284 14.61 -6.22 -20.76
C ALA A 284 14.02 -7.52 -20.17
N GLU A 285 14.09 -7.69 -18.85
CA GLU A 285 13.46 -8.84 -18.17
C GLU A 285 11.94 -8.87 -18.37
N LEU A 286 11.26 -7.72 -18.41
CA LEU A 286 9.83 -7.63 -18.70
C LEU A 286 9.52 -7.98 -20.17
N ASP A 287 10.39 -7.62 -21.11
CA ASP A 287 10.26 -7.98 -22.52
C ASP A 287 10.37 -9.49 -22.73
N GLU A 288 11.36 -10.13 -22.11
CA GLU A 288 11.51 -11.58 -22.10
C GLU A 288 10.30 -12.27 -21.47
N LEU A 289 9.87 -11.78 -20.30
CA LEU A 289 8.73 -12.33 -19.59
C LEU A 289 7.43 -12.17 -20.40
N ALA A 290 7.19 -11.03 -21.05
CA ALA A 290 6.04 -10.82 -21.92
C ALA A 290 6.07 -11.78 -23.12
N ALA A 291 7.23 -12.00 -23.73
CA ALA A 291 7.37 -12.92 -24.85
C ALA A 291 7.09 -14.38 -24.43
N GLU A 292 7.66 -14.84 -23.33
CA GLU A 292 7.41 -16.17 -22.75
C GLU A 292 5.92 -16.34 -22.43
N GLN A 293 5.32 -15.37 -21.76
CA GLN A 293 3.93 -15.42 -21.33
C GLN A 293 2.95 -15.37 -22.51
N ARG A 294 3.27 -14.67 -23.60
CA ARG A 294 2.47 -14.68 -24.83
C ARG A 294 2.57 -15.99 -25.60
N ALA A 295 3.70 -16.71 -25.49
CA ALA A 295 3.87 -18.02 -26.11
C ALA A 295 3.03 -19.11 -25.45
N HIS A 296 2.60 -18.91 -24.20
CA HIS A 296 1.62 -19.79 -23.56
C HIS A 296 0.25 -19.64 -24.22
N ALA A 297 -0.11 -20.61 -25.06
CA ALA A 297 -1.42 -20.67 -25.69
C ALA A 297 -2.55 -20.69 -24.65
N ILE A 298 -3.56 -19.86 -24.84
CA ILE A 298 -4.84 -19.94 -24.13
C ILE A 298 -5.79 -20.81 -24.97
N ALA A 299 -5.33 -22.00 -25.38
CA ALA A 299 -6.04 -22.86 -26.33
C ALA A 299 -7.46 -23.20 -25.86
N ASP A 300 -7.64 -23.42 -24.55
CA ASP A 300 -8.94 -23.73 -23.96
C ASP A 300 -9.92 -22.52 -23.92
N TYR A 301 -9.46 -21.31 -24.25
CA TYR A 301 -10.27 -20.10 -24.21
C TYR A 301 -10.08 -19.21 -25.44
N GLU A 302 -9.69 -19.79 -26.58
CA GLU A 302 -9.64 -19.13 -27.87
C GLU A 302 -11.01 -18.51 -28.22
N GLY A 303 -11.01 -17.29 -28.75
CA GLY A 303 -12.19 -16.47 -29.05
C GLY A 303 -12.92 -15.91 -27.81
N SER A 304 -12.50 -16.27 -26.60
CA SER A 304 -13.20 -15.88 -25.38
C SER A 304 -12.89 -14.45 -24.93
N ARG A 305 -13.63 -13.97 -23.93
CA ARG A 305 -13.32 -12.71 -23.24
C ARG A 305 -12.01 -12.76 -22.44
N TYR A 306 -11.57 -13.95 -21.99
CA TYR A 306 -10.31 -14.10 -21.24
C TYR A 306 -9.11 -13.85 -22.14
N GLU A 307 -9.09 -14.48 -23.31
CA GLU A 307 -8.05 -14.28 -24.32
C GLU A 307 -7.95 -12.80 -24.72
N LYS A 308 -9.09 -12.15 -24.99
CA LYS A 308 -9.13 -10.72 -25.33
C LYS A 308 -8.53 -9.84 -24.24
N ILE A 309 -8.80 -10.11 -22.96
CA ILE A 309 -8.25 -9.32 -21.85
C ILE A 309 -6.76 -9.62 -21.64
N TYR A 310 -6.36 -10.89 -21.79
CA TYR A 310 -4.95 -11.28 -21.71
C TYR A 310 -4.11 -10.57 -22.77
N HIS A 311 -4.57 -10.55 -24.03
CA HIS A 311 -3.87 -9.81 -25.08
C HIS A 311 -3.87 -8.30 -24.83
N LYS A 312 -5.00 -7.72 -24.38
CA LYS A 312 -5.05 -6.29 -24.03
C LYS A 312 -4.05 -5.92 -22.93
N PHE A 313 -3.89 -6.76 -21.92
CA PHE A 313 -2.92 -6.53 -20.84
C PHE A 313 -1.50 -6.33 -21.40
N TYR A 314 -1.05 -7.20 -22.31
CA TYR A 314 0.29 -7.06 -22.87
C TYR A 314 0.37 -6.03 -24.01
N ALA A 315 -0.74 -5.70 -24.67
CA ALA A 315 -0.80 -4.60 -25.63
C ALA A 315 -0.62 -3.25 -24.92
N GLU A 316 -1.30 -3.06 -23.78
CA GLU A 316 -1.15 -1.88 -22.92
C GLU A 316 0.31 -1.75 -22.43
N TYR A 317 0.94 -2.87 -22.08
CA TYR A 317 2.37 -2.88 -21.78
C TYR A 317 3.22 -2.39 -22.96
N ASP A 318 2.97 -2.89 -24.18
CA ASP A 318 3.73 -2.46 -25.37
C ASP A 318 3.55 -0.96 -25.64
N GLU A 319 2.34 -0.42 -25.43
CA GLU A 319 2.08 1.02 -25.55
C GLU A 319 2.86 1.81 -24.49
N SER A 320 2.89 1.33 -23.23
CA SER A 320 3.63 1.98 -22.14
C SER A 320 5.14 2.09 -22.40
N LYS A 321 5.72 1.22 -23.24
CA LYS A 321 7.16 1.27 -23.59
C LYS A 321 7.57 2.61 -24.19
N ILE A 322 6.67 3.28 -24.91
CA ILE A 322 6.94 4.60 -25.48
C ILE A 322 7.19 5.63 -24.37
N VAL A 323 6.36 5.62 -23.33
CA VAL A 323 6.47 6.50 -22.16
C VAL A 323 7.72 6.14 -21.36
N ILE A 324 7.95 4.85 -21.10
CA ILE A 324 9.12 4.36 -20.36
C ILE A 324 10.42 4.81 -21.03
N ARG A 325 10.57 4.60 -22.34
CA ARG A 325 11.77 5.04 -23.10
C ARG A 325 11.96 6.55 -23.04
N ARG A 326 10.88 7.32 -23.12
CA ARG A 326 10.93 8.78 -23.01
C ARG A 326 11.42 9.23 -21.64
N VAL A 327 10.97 8.56 -20.58
CA VAL A 327 11.37 8.86 -19.19
C VAL A 327 12.81 8.45 -18.92
N LEU A 328 13.23 7.25 -19.35
CA LEU A 328 14.63 6.80 -19.27
C LEU A 328 15.58 7.79 -19.95
N ARG A 329 15.19 8.29 -21.15
CA ARG A 329 15.94 9.33 -21.83
C ARG A 329 16.02 10.62 -21.01
N GLY A 330 14.92 11.05 -20.39
CA GLY A 330 14.89 12.21 -19.50
C GLY A 330 15.84 12.07 -18.30
N MET A 331 15.86 10.90 -17.68
CA MET A 331 16.79 10.58 -16.59
C MET A 331 18.25 10.72 -17.04
N ARG A 332 18.61 10.14 -18.19
CA ARG A 332 19.99 10.16 -18.72
C ARG A 332 20.44 11.53 -19.20
N GLU A 333 19.60 12.24 -19.94
CA GLU A 333 19.97 13.50 -20.58
C GLU A 333 19.86 14.70 -19.63
N LYS A 334 18.96 14.63 -18.64
CA LYS A 334 18.58 15.78 -17.81
C LYS A 334 18.70 15.51 -16.31
N GLY A 335 18.81 14.25 -15.89
CA GLY A 335 18.74 13.89 -14.47
C GLY A 335 17.35 14.14 -13.87
N SER A 336 16.31 14.22 -14.72
CA SER A 336 14.97 14.56 -14.28
C SER A 336 13.85 14.00 -15.16
N ILE A 337 12.65 13.92 -14.56
CA ILE A 337 11.47 13.27 -15.12
C ILE A 337 10.28 14.20 -14.98
N TYR A 338 9.65 14.48 -16.12
CA TYR A 338 8.44 15.30 -16.20
C TYR A 338 7.16 14.45 -16.31
N ASP A 339 7.25 13.24 -16.87
CA ASP A 339 6.09 12.44 -17.30
C ASP A 339 5.67 11.36 -16.28
N GLN A 340 5.85 11.64 -14.98
CA GLN A 340 5.57 10.68 -13.90
C GLN A 340 4.09 10.26 -13.85
N ASN A 341 3.18 11.16 -14.26
CA ASN A 341 1.75 10.87 -14.26
C ASN A 341 1.35 9.87 -15.34
N SER A 342 2.01 9.88 -16.50
CA SER A 342 1.74 8.90 -17.56
C SER A 342 2.18 7.51 -17.13
N ILE A 343 3.38 7.36 -16.53
CA ILE A 343 3.81 6.07 -15.96
C ILE A 343 2.80 5.54 -14.93
N LYS A 344 2.32 6.40 -14.03
CA LYS A 344 1.30 6.02 -13.04
C LYS A 344 -0.04 5.65 -13.69
N SER A 345 -0.40 6.27 -14.80
CA SER A 345 -1.60 5.92 -15.58
C SER A 345 -1.43 4.54 -16.22
N ASP A 346 -0.33 4.33 -16.95
CA ASP A 346 -0.03 3.07 -17.64
C ASP A 346 -0.02 1.90 -16.63
N GLN A 347 0.62 2.08 -15.48
CA GLN A 347 0.60 1.09 -14.40
C GLN A 347 -0.84 0.75 -13.95
N ARG A 348 -1.71 1.74 -13.86
CA ARG A 348 -3.12 1.56 -13.48
C ARG A 348 -3.92 0.86 -14.58
N ASP A 349 -3.70 1.22 -15.84
CA ASP A 349 -4.41 0.65 -16.99
C ASP A 349 -4.03 -0.82 -17.22
N ILE A 350 -2.74 -1.16 -17.09
CA ILE A 350 -2.28 -2.56 -17.12
C ILE A 350 -2.86 -3.34 -15.93
N ALA A 351 -2.81 -2.78 -14.71
CA ALA A 351 -3.39 -3.41 -13.52
C ALA A 351 -4.91 -3.62 -13.63
N ARG A 352 -5.62 -2.71 -14.31
CA ARG A 352 -7.05 -2.84 -14.59
C ARG A 352 -7.35 -4.10 -15.39
N HIS A 353 -6.56 -4.42 -16.42
CA HIS A 353 -6.79 -5.63 -17.21
C HIS A 353 -6.55 -6.92 -16.43
N LEU A 354 -5.56 -6.97 -15.54
CA LEU A 354 -5.44 -8.06 -14.57
C LEU A 354 -6.70 -8.17 -13.68
N GLY A 355 -7.21 -7.04 -13.20
CA GLY A 355 -8.43 -7.04 -12.39
C GLY A 355 -9.68 -7.47 -13.14
N GLU A 356 -9.83 -7.06 -14.40
CA GLU A 356 -10.91 -7.51 -15.28
C GLU A 356 -10.84 -9.01 -15.54
N PHE A 357 -9.63 -9.53 -15.81
CA PHE A 357 -9.41 -10.96 -16.06
C PHE A 357 -9.91 -11.80 -14.88
N VAL A 358 -9.54 -11.39 -13.67
CA VAL A 358 -9.91 -12.14 -12.47
C VAL A 358 -11.37 -11.91 -12.07
N ARG A 359 -11.93 -10.72 -12.30
CA ARG A 359 -13.36 -10.49 -12.09
C ARG A 359 -14.21 -11.43 -12.95
N LEU A 360 -13.86 -11.59 -14.22
CA LEU A 360 -14.58 -12.51 -15.12
C LEU A 360 -14.54 -13.95 -14.64
N TRP A 361 -13.40 -14.36 -14.08
CA TRP A 361 -13.27 -15.66 -13.45
C TRP A 361 -14.27 -15.85 -12.30
N ASN A 362 -14.33 -14.88 -11.39
CA ASN A 362 -15.26 -14.93 -10.25
C ASN A 362 -16.74 -14.93 -10.69
N GLU A 363 -17.06 -14.24 -11.79
CA GLU A 363 -18.41 -14.23 -12.37
C GLU A 363 -18.80 -15.57 -13.01
N LYS A 364 -17.88 -16.27 -13.68
CA LYS A 364 -18.15 -17.61 -14.22
C LYS A 364 -18.35 -18.65 -13.10
N GLY A 365 -17.57 -18.55 -12.02
CA GLY A 365 -17.68 -19.43 -10.86
C GLY A 365 -18.99 -19.27 -10.06
N SER A 366 -19.65 -18.11 -10.15
CA SER A 366 -20.92 -17.83 -9.48
C SER A 366 -22.16 -18.20 -10.31
N ARG A 367 -22.06 -18.22 -11.64
CA ARG A 367 -23.14 -18.63 -12.56
C ARG A 367 -23.26 -20.14 -12.78
N GLY A 368 -22.29 -20.93 -12.31
CA GLY A 368 -22.33 -22.40 -12.32
C GLY A 368 -23.00 -23.02 -11.08
N LYS A 369 -24.02 -22.35 -10.53
CA LYS A 369 -24.83 -22.86 -9.40
C LYS A 369 -26.30 -22.95 -9.78
#